data_AF-Q75XS8-F1
#
_entry.id   AF-Q75XS8-F1
#
_cell.length_a   1.000
_cell.length_b   1.000
_cell.length_c   1.000
_cell.angle_alpha   90.00
_cell.angle_beta   90.00
_cell.angle_gamma   90.00
#
_symmetry.space_group_name_H-M   'P 1'
#
loop_
_entity.id
_entity.type
_entity.pdbx_description
1 polymer ?
#
loop_
_entity_poly.entity_id
_entity_poly.type
_entity_poly.pdbx_seq_one_letter_code
_entity_poly.pdbx_strand_id
1 'polypeptide(L)' 'LDSPYIKIYSYTCSGGSLTCRDDNDECGAFICNCDRTAAICFAGAPYNKENYNIDTKKHCK' A
#
# COMPACT_ATOMS: atom_id res chain seq x y z
N LEU A 1 14.19 -15.51 -1.55
CA LEU A 1 13.80 -14.78 -0.33
C LEU A 1 12.84 -13.70 -0.81
N ASP A 2 11.62 -14.11 -1.17
CA ASP A 2 10.66 -13.26 -1.86
C ASP A 2 9.41 -13.17 -0.99
N SER A 3 9.31 -12.09 -0.23
CA SER A 3 8.14 -11.76 0.57
C SER A 3 7.73 -10.33 0.24
N PRO A 4 6.41 -10.02 0.16
CA PRO A 4 5.93 -8.68 -0.14
C PRO A 4 6.51 -7.59 0.77
N TYR A 5 6.85 -7.94 2.01
CA TYR A 5 7.39 -7.01 3.01
C TYR A 5 8.87 -6.65 2.83
N ILE A 6 9.62 -7.37 1.98
CA ILE A 6 11.06 -7.15 1.76
C ILE A 6 11.40 -6.94 0.27
N LYS A 7 10.41 -7.04 -0.62
CA LYS A 7 10.62 -6.81 -2.06
C LYS A 7 10.83 -5.33 -2.31
N ILE A 8 11.98 -5.00 -2.90
CA ILE A 8 12.26 -3.65 -3.38
C ILE A 8 11.69 -3.53 -4.80
N TYR A 9 10.92 -2.47 -5.03
CA TYR A 9 10.36 -2.12 -6.33
C TYR A 9 10.54 -0.61 -6.59
N SER A 10 10.40 -0.21 -7.85
CA SER A 10 10.66 1.11 -8.39
C SER A 10 9.35 1.86 -8.62
N TYR A 11 9.24 3.09 -8.11
CA TYR A 11 8.06 3.94 -8.28
C TYR A 11 8.44 5.43 -8.38
N THR A 12 7.48 6.26 -8.76
CA THR A 12 7.57 7.73 -8.70
C THR A 12 6.35 8.32 -8.02
N CYS A 13 6.55 9.44 -7.34
CA CYS A 13 5.48 10.25 -6.78
C CYS A 13 5.78 11.71 -7.11
N SER A 14 4.93 12.35 -7.92
CA SER A 14 5.09 13.75 -8.33
C SER A 14 3.73 14.39 -8.53
N GLY A 15 3.54 15.60 -7.99
CA GLY A 15 2.28 16.34 -8.14
C GLY A 15 1.04 15.60 -7.64
N GLY A 16 1.19 14.70 -6.66
CA GLY A 16 0.10 13.84 -6.16
C GLY A 16 -0.22 12.63 -7.03
N SER A 17 0.49 12.43 -8.15
CA SER A 17 0.38 11.23 -8.98
C SER A 17 1.44 10.21 -8.58
N LEU A 18 1.00 8.99 -8.28
CA LEU A 18 1.87 7.86 -7.96
C LEU A 18 1.84 6.83 -9.11
N THR A 19 3.03 6.44 -9.57
CA THR A 19 3.21 5.55 -10.73
C THR A 19 4.27 4.48 -10.41
N CYS A 20 3.91 3.21 -10.57
CA CYS A 20 4.86 2.09 -10.57
C CYS A 20 5.64 2.09 -11.88
N ARG A 21 6.97 2.00 -11.81
CA ARG A 21 7.80 2.02 -13.01
C ARG A 21 7.77 0.67 -13.74
N ASP A 22 8.03 0.70 -15.04
CA ASP A 22 8.03 -0.48 -15.91
C ASP A 22 9.32 -1.33 -15.80
N ASP A 23 10.33 -0.86 -15.06
CA ASP A 23 11.59 -1.57 -14.81
C ASP A 23 11.49 -2.62 -13.69
N ASN A 24 10.30 -2.81 -13.11
CA ASN A 24 10.04 -3.83 -12.11
C ASN A 24 9.88 -5.23 -12.74
N ASP A 25 10.39 -6.25 -12.04
CA ASP A 25 10.00 -7.64 -12.33
C ASP A 25 8.51 -7.89 -11.99
N GLU A 26 7.97 -9.04 -12.41
CA GLU A 26 6.55 -9.36 -12.22
C GLU A 26 6.11 -9.25 -10.74
N CYS A 27 6.95 -9.72 -9.82
CA CYS A 27 6.68 -9.67 -8.39
C CYS A 27 6.69 -8.21 -7.86
N GLY A 28 7.69 -7.43 -8.24
CA GLY A 28 7.81 -6.02 -7.86
C GLY A 28 6.67 -5.16 -8.44
N ALA A 29 6.27 -5.43 -9.69
CA ALA A 29 5.14 -4.76 -10.34
C ALA A 29 3.82 -5.10 -9.64
N PHE A 30 3.61 -6.36 -9.26
CA PHE A 30 2.43 -6.78 -8.51
C PHE A 30 2.34 -6.08 -7.15
N ILE A 31 3.42 -6.13 -6.35
CA ILE A 31 3.45 -5.53 -5.02
C ILE A 31 3.32 -4.00 -5.10
N CYS A 32 4.02 -3.35 -6.02
CA CYS A 32 3.90 -1.91 -6.23
C CYS A 32 2.45 -1.50 -6.52
N ASN A 33 1.72 -2.28 -7.33
CA ASN A 33 0.32 -1.98 -7.64
C ASN A 33 -0.63 -2.21 -6.46
N CYS A 34 -0.36 -3.20 -5.61
CA CYS A 34 -1.08 -3.36 -4.33
C CYS A 34 -0.91 -2.11 -3.46
N ASP A 35 0.33 -1.67 -3.25
CA ASP A 35 0.66 -0.53 -2.39
C ASP A 35 0.15 0.80 -2.98
N ARG A 36 0.28 0.98 -4.30
CA ARG A 36 -0.29 2.13 -5.03
C ARG A 36 -1.80 2.23 -4.82
N THR A 37 -2.51 1.12 -4.97
CA THR A 37 -3.97 1.08 -4.81
C THR A 37 -4.38 1.38 -3.38
N ALA A 38 -3.67 0.82 -2.39
CA ALA A 38 -3.91 1.09 -0.98
C ALA A 38 -3.67 2.57 -0.63
N ALA A 39 -2.59 3.17 -1.12
CA ALA A 39 -2.28 4.59 -0.88
C ALA A 39 -3.38 5.52 -1.42
N ILE A 40 -3.88 5.26 -2.63
CA ILE A 40 -5.00 6.01 -3.21
C ILE A 40 -6.28 5.81 -2.38
N CYS A 41 -6.55 4.56 -1.95
CA CYS A 41 -7.69 4.24 -1.10
C CYS A 41 -7.64 5.01 0.24
N PHE A 42 -6.48 5.03 0.91
CA PHE A 42 -6.30 5.76 2.17
C PHE A 42 -6.46 7.27 2.01
N ALA A 43 -6.02 7.84 0.89
CA ALA A 43 -6.19 9.27 0.62
C ALA A 43 -7.67 9.66 0.40
N GLY A 44 -8.49 8.74 -0.12
CA GLY A 44 -9.93 8.97 -0.34
C GLY A 44 -10.83 8.59 0.83
N ALA A 45 -10.36 7.76 1.76
CA ALA A 45 -11.15 7.28 2.88
C ALA A 45 -11.18 8.29 4.05
N PRO A 46 -12.30 8.43 4.77
CA PRO A 46 -12.35 9.24 5.99
C PRO A 46 -11.53 8.60 7.10
N TYR A 47 -10.81 9.42 7.86
CA TYR A 47 -10.04 8.96 9.02
C TYR A 47 -10.87 9.08 10.31
N ASN A 48 -11.29 7.95 10.89
CA ASN A 48 -11.91 7.90 12.21
C ASN A 48 -10.86 7.58 13.29
N LYS A 49 -10.58 8.55 14.17
CA LYS A 49 -9.63 8.40 15.28
C LYS A 49 -10.00 7.30 16.27
N GLU A 50 -11.28 7.00 16.44
CA GLU A 50 -11.75 5.95 17.36
C GLU A 50 -11.42 4.55 16.86
N ASN A 51 -11.18 4.39 15.55
CA ASN A 51 -10.76 3.12 14.96
C ASN A 51 -9.25 2.86 15.10
N TYR A 52 -8.48 3.83 15.60
CA TYR A 52 -7.05 3.66 15.82
C TYR A 52 -6.79 2.79 17.04
N ASN A 53 -6.02 1.71 16.86
CA ASN A 53 -5.54 0.83 17.93
C ASN A 53 -6.65 0.25 18.82
N ILE A 54 -7.79 -0.10 18.22
CA ILE A 54 -8.88 -0.82 18.91
C ILE A 54 -8.42 -2.20 19.38
N ASP A 55 -9.12 -2.76 20.38
CA ASP A 55 -8.90 -4.15 20.81
C ASP A 55 -9.31 -5.12 19.69
N THR A 56 -8.33 -5.55 18.89
CA THR A 56 -8.56 -6.41 17.73
C THR A 56 -9.09 -7.79 18.13
N LYS A 57 -8.77 -8.31 19.32
CA LYS A 57 -9.33 -9.60 19.78
C LYS A 57 -10.83 -9.51 20.05
N LYS A 58 -11.29 -8.33 20.49
CA LYS A 58 -12.70 -8.07 20.75
C LYS A 58 -13.47 -7.69 19.49
N HIS A 59 -12.86 -6.88 18.63
CA HIS A 59 -13.55 -6.19 17.53
C HIS A 59 -13.32 -6.81 16.14
N CYS A 60 -12.31 -7.68 15.97
CA CYS A 60 -12.00 -8.35 14.70
C CYS A 60 -12.03 -9.88 14.90
N LYS A 61 -13.18 -10.51 14.60
CA LYS A 61 -13.43 -11.95 14.79
C LYS A 61 -13.10 -12.76 13.54
#